data_AF-G3BFR2-F1
#
_entry.id   AF-G3BFR2-F1
#
_cell.length_a   1.000
_cell.length_b   1.000
_cell.length_c   1.000
_cell.angle_alpha   90.00
_cell.angle_beta   90.00
_cell.angle_gamma   90.00
#
_symmetry.space_group_name_H-M   'P 1'
#
loop_
_entity.id
_entity.type
_entity.pdbx_description
1 polymer ?
#
loop_
_entity_poly.entity_id
_entity_poly.type
_entity_poly.pdbx_seq_one_letter_code
_entity_poly.pdbx_strand_id
1 'polypeptide(L)'
;MLTLNENVFIKIVVNYDHHSSWMIFFKEEYDAEYEEEVDKPILLLEMNSETDISQSSALDVQISAKNSITNEVLLVMVRCSTNNLAQAIVSNVSNIKGALAPKKLKSKASYGSSIGGSKQTIASSVMENNRGVTSKSSTVTSFDSSVRGDDNNKTYGNSQLTRDLSMASISSEDITNAAIMSNPENGRLLLLTNMKIRLQKSLGGYEQVNNPSSWKILSMFSLSIYGISDTFTDKNYFSIVLERNGNLNEDGEEYSWLICEDEVLDRIERIGKAGLLVKVSDDDLFMIECKGKKELKQLYEVF
;
A
#
# COMPACT_ATOMS: atom_id res chain seq x y z
N MET A 1 -40.86 -5.91 -1.88
CA MET A 1 -40.75 -5.52 -0.45
C MET A 1 -39.46 -4.74 -0.32
N LEU A 2 -39.49 -3.54 0.29
CA LEU A 2 -38.31 -2.66 0.41
C LEU A 2 -37.90 -2.64 1.88
N THR A 3 -36.75 -3.22 2.19
CA THR A 3 -36.24 -3.35 3.56
C THR A 3 -35.06 -2.41 3.72
N LEU A 4 -35.12 -1.51 4.71
CA LEU A 4 -34.09 -0.52 5.02
C LEU A 4 -33.41 -0.91 6.33
N ASN A 5 -32.08 -0.90 6.33
CA ASN A 5 -31.26 -1.11 7.53
C ASN A 5 -30.15 -0.06 7.57
N GLU A 6 -29.86 0.43 8.77
CA GLU A 6 -28.79 1.39 9.05
C GLU A 6 -27.72 0.71 9.91
N ASN A 7 -26.51 1.28 9.98
CA ASN A 7 -25.34 0.73 10.69
C ASN A 7 -25.02 -0.71 10.25
N VAL A 8 -24.79 -0.85 8.95
CA VAL A 8 -24.50 -2.13 8.31
C VAL A 8 -23.04 -2.15 7.89
N PHE A 9 -22.35 -3.26 8.17
CA PHE A 9 -21.06 -3.56 7.59
C PHE A 9 -21.11 -4.82 6.73
N ILE A 10 -20.14 -4.93 5.83
CA ILE A 10 -20.10 -5.98 4.80
C ILE A 10 -18.81 -6.77 4.97
N LYS A 11 -18.94 -8.09 5.04
CA LYS A 11 -17.82 -9.02 4.98
C LYS A 11 -17.88 -9.83 3.70
N ILE A 12 -16.79 -9.79 2.93
CA ILE A 12 -16.65 -10.59 1.72
C ILE A 12 -15.79 -11.81 2.05
N VAL A 13 -16.32 -13.01 1.82
CA VAL A 13 -15.68 -14.29 2.13
C VAL A 13 -15.45 -15.05 0.84
N VAL A 14 -14.23 -15.54 0.64
CA VAL A 14 -13.85 -16.31 -0.55
C VAL A 14 -13.28 -17.64 -0.10
N ASN A 15 -13.79 -18.72 -0.68
CA ASN A 15 -13.20 -20.05 -0.56
C ASN A 15 -12.66 -20.44 -1.93
N TYR A 16 -11.33 -20.38 -2.06
CA TYR A 16 -10.63 -20.69 -3.30
C TYR A 16 -10.68 -22.17 -3.67
N ASP A 17 -10.75 -23.07 -2.69
CA ASP A 17 -10.79 -24.52 -2.91
C ASP A 17 -12.11 -24.97 -3.52
N HIS A 18 -13.21 -24.35 -3.07
CA HIS A 18 -14.56 -24.65 -3.54
C HIS A 18 -15.05 -23.73 -4.67
N HIS A 19 -14.20 -22.79 -5.13
CA HIS A 19 -14.55 -21.76 -6.10
C HIS A 19 -15.84 -20.99 -5.76
N SER A 20 -16.09 -20.80 -4.46
CA SER A 20 -17.32 -20.21 -3.95
C SER A 20 -17.01 -18.95 -3.17
N SER A 21 -17.87 -17.94 -3.33
CA SER A 21 -17.71 -16.68 -2.61
C SER A 21 -19.03 -16.13 -2.14
N TRP A 22 -18.99 -15.44 -1.01
CA TRP A 22 -20.17 -14.92 -0.33
C TRP A 22 -19.94 -13.48 0.12
N MET A 23 -21.01 -12.71 0.08
CA MET A 23 -21.08 -11.38 0.68
C MET A 23 -22.09 -11.41 1.81
N ILE A 24 -21.63 -11.11 3.02
CA ILE A 24 -22.42 -11.19 4.24
C ILE A 24 -22.60 -9.77 4.78
N PHE A 25 -23.84 -9.39 5.02
CA PHE A 25 -24.20 -8.11 5.64
C PHE A 25 -24.55 -8.34 7.09
N PHE A 26 -23.95 -7.54 7.96
CA PHE A 26 -24.20 -7.56 9.38
C PHE A 26 -24.73 -6.21 9.81
N LYS A 27 -25.68 -6.22 10.74
CA LYS A 27 -26.18 -5.03 11.40
C LYS A 27 -25.65 -5.03 12.83
N GLU A 28 -25.06 -3.91 13.23
CA GLU A 28 -24.66 -3.68 14.61
C GLU A 28 -25.92 -3.34 15.42
N GLU A 29 -26.29 -4.20 16.38
CA GLU A 29 -27.38 -3.94 17.32
C GLU A 29 -26.84 -4.01 18.76
N TYR A 30 -27.21 -3.03 19.59
CA TYR A 30 -26.87 -3.05 21.01
C TYR A 30 -27.75 -4.07 21.73
N ASP A 31 -27.12 -5.07 22.36
CA ASP A 31 -27.81 -6.07 23.17
C ASP A 31 -27.92 -5.59 24.63
N ALA A 32 -29.14 -5.27 25.04
CA ALA A 32 -29.43 -4.79 26.40
C ALA A 32 -29.27 -5.88 27.48
N GLU A 33 -29.25 -7.17 27.11
CA GLU A 33 -29.07 -8.27 28.05
C GLU A 33 -27.59 -8.47 28.43
N TYR A 34 -26.68 -8.20 27.49
CA TYR A 34 -25.25 -8.38 27.66
C TYR A 34 -24.45 -7.07 27.76
N GLU A 35 -25.12 -5.92 27.59
CA GLU A 35 -24.49 -4.57 27.55
C GLU A 35 -23.36 -4.45 26.51
N GLU A 36 -23.50 -5.16 25.38
CA GLU A 36 -22.49 -5.22 24.32
C GLU A 36 -23.11 -4.95 22.93
N GLU A 37 -22.32 -4.41 22.00
CA GLU A 37 -22.68 -4.28 20.59
C GLU A 37 -22.46 -5.64 19.90
N VAL A 38 -23.52 -6.19 19.31
CA VAL A 38 -23.51 -7.52 18.69
C VAL A 38 -23.78 -7.41 17.19
N ASP A 39 -22.98 -8.13 16.41
CA ASP A 39 -23.08 -8.20 14.96
C ASP A 39 -24.12 -9.24 14.54
N LYS A 40 -25.27 -8.79 14.04
CA LYS A 40 -26.34 -9.68 13.59
C LYS A 40 -26.31 -9.84 12.06
N PRO A 41 -26.14 -11.06 11.53
CA PRO A 41 -26.20 -11.28 10.09
C PRO A 41 -27.62 -11.05 9.58
N ILE A 42 -27.76 -10.15 8.61
CA ILE A 42 -29.06 -9.77 8.02
C ILE A 42 -29.23 -10.27 6.59
N LEU A 43 -28.14 -10.45 5.84
CA LEU A 43 -28.20 -10.88 4.45
C LEU A 43 -26.97 -11.68 4.06
N LEU A 44 -27.19 -12.76 3.32
CA LEU A 44 -26.15 -13.62 2.76
C LEU A 44 -26.37 -13.75 1.25
N LEU A 45 -25.44 -13.19 0.48
CA LEU A 45 -25.46 -13.23 -0.97
C LEU A 45 -24.36 -14.15 -1.48
N GLU A 46 -24.73 -15.03 -2.41
CA GLU A 46 -23.79 -15.83 -3.18
C GLU A 46 -23.26 -14.98 -4.33
N MET A 47 -21.94 -14.91 -4.43
CA MET A 47 -21.25 -14.25 -5.52
C MET A 47 -20.86 -15.29 -6.57
N ASN A 48 -21.52 -15.23 -7.72
CA ASN A 48 -21.31 -16.12 -8.86
C ASN A 48 -21.09 -15.29 -10.14
N SER A 49 -21.05 -15.96 -11.29
CA SER A 49 -20.90 -15.28 -12.59
C SER A 49 -22.02 -14.29 -12.91
N GLU A 50 -23.24 -14.55 -12.41
CA GLU A 50 -24.46 -13.76 -12.63
C GLU A 50 -24.57 -12.55 -11.69
N THR A 51 -23.72 -12.48 -10.66
CA THR A 51 -23.68 -11.34 -9.74
C THR A 51 -23.26 -10.08 -10.48
N ASP A 52 -24.12 -9.08 -10.57
CA ASP A 52 -23.76 -7.79 -11.16
C ASP A 52 -23.53 -6.75 -10.07
N ILE A 53 -22.49 -5.95 -10.23
CA ILE A 53 -22.17 -4.86 -9.32
C ILE A 53 -21.84 -3.62 -10.12
N SER A 54 -22.59 -2.55 -9.85
CA SER A 54 -22.38 -1.27 -10.50
C SER A 54 -22.45 -0.15 -9.48
N GLN A 55 -21.59 0.85 -9.68
CA GLN A 55 -21.69 2.08 -8.92
C GLN A 55 -22.80 2.94 -9.54
N SER A 56 -23.89 3.13 -8.80
CA SER A 56 -25.05 3.91 -9.27
C SER A 56 -24.81 5.41 -9.08
N SER A 57 -24.09 5.78 -8.02
CA SER A 57 -23.72 7.17 -7.69
C SER A 57 -22.39 7.20 -6.93
N ALA A 58 -21.83 8.38 -6.67
CA ALA A 58 -20.60 8.56 -5.88
C ALA A 58 -20.64 7.85 -4.51
N LEU A 59 -21.82 7.66 -3.93
CA LEU A 59 -21.98 6.98 -2.63
C LEU A 59 -22.84 5.70 -2.69
N ASP A 60 -23.49 5.42 -3.82
CA ASP A 60 -24.47 4.34 -3.90
C ASP A 60 -23.94 3.21 -4.79
N VAL A 61 -23.88 2.00 -4.22
CA VAL A 61 -23.50 0.76 -4.90
C VAL A 61 -24.74 -0.10 -5.10
N GLN A 62 -24.93 -0.57 -6.32
CA GLN A 62 -26.03 -1.46 -6.70
C GLN A 62 -25.46 -2.86 -6.92
N ILE A 63 -26.02 -3.84 -6.19
CA ILE A 63 -25.57 -5.23 -6.19
C ILE A 63 -26.78 -6.11 -6.55
N SER A 64 -26.67 -6.82 -7.66
CA SER A 64 -27.63 -7.85 -8.05
C SER A 64 -26.99 -9.21 -7.81
N ALA A 65 -27.45 -9.95 -6.80
CA ALA A 65 -26.87 -11.25 -6.46
C ALA A 65 -27.94 -12.21 -5.97
N LYS A 66 -27.61 -13.51 -5.97
CA LYS A 66 -28.51 -14.55 -5.49
C LYS A 66 -28.41 -14.67 -3.98
N ASN A 67 -29.54 -14.70 -3.28
CA ASN A 67 -29.56 -15.00 -1.85
C ASN A 67 -29.21 -16.47 -1.63
N SER A 68 -28.19 -16.76 -0.81
CA SER A 68 -27.73 -18.14 -0.60
C SER A 68 -28.73 -19.02 0.17
N ILE A 69 -29.68 -18.41 0.89
CA ILE A 69 -30.69 -19.12 1.69
C ILE A 69 -31.95 -19.35 0.87
N THR A 70 -32.50 -18.30 0.23
CA THR A 70 -33.78 -18.38 -0.49
C THR A 70 -33.63 -18.73 -1.97
N ASN A 71 -32.41 -18.67 -2.51
CA ASN A 71 -32.10 -18.84 -3.94
C ASN A 71 -32.73 -17.79 -4.88
N GLU A 72 -33.32 -16.72 -4.36
CA GLU A 72 -33.89 -15.64 -5.16
C GLU A 72 -32.83 -14.61 -5.55
N VAL A 73 -32.96 -14.02 -6.74
CA VAL A 73 -32.09 -12.91 -7.17
C VAL A 73 -32.60 -11.63 -6.50
N LEU A 74 -31.74 -11.02 -5.69
CA LEU A 74 -32.02 -9.79 -4.97
C LEU A 74 -31.23 -8.64 -5.58
N LEU A 75 -31.91 -7.50 -5.72
CA LEU A 75 -31.28 -6.23 -6.01
C LEU A 75 -31.14 -5.43 -4.72
N VAL A 76 -29.90 -5.19 -4.32
CA VAL A 76 -29.54 -4.48 -3.10
C VAL A 76 -28.89 -3.16 -3.48
N MET A 77 -29.35 -2.07 -2.87
CA MET A 77 -28.71 -0.77 -2.97
C MET A 77 -28.06 -0.46 -1.63
N VAL A 78 -26.76 -0.25 -1.66
CA VAL A 78 -25.94 0.06 -0.48
C VAL A 78 -25.49 1.50 -0.60
N ARG A 79 -25.89 2.33 0.36
CA ARG A 79 -25.36 3.68 0.50
C ARG A 79 -24.15 3.66 1.43
N CYS A 80 -23.00 4.00 0.91
CA CYS A 80 -21.75 4.05 1.64
C CYS A 80 -21.55 5.41 2.31
N SER A 81 -20.87 5.42 3.45
CA SER A 81 -20.49 6.66 4.16
C SER A 81 -19.45 7.49 3.38
N THR A 82 -18.64 6.84 2.55
CA THR A 82 -17.59 7.47 1.74
C THR A 82 -17.55 6.88 0.33
N ASN A 83 -17.12 7.68 -0.66
CA ASN A 83 -16.91 7.21 -2.03
C ASN A 83 -15.80 6.14 -2.10
N ASN A 84 -14.78 6.24 -1.25
CA ASN A 84 -13.71 5.25 -1.18
C ASN A 84 -14.25 3.87 -0.79
N LEU A 85 -15.20 3.79 0.14
CA LEU A 85 -15.84 2.54 0.50
C LEU A 85 -16.68 1.97 -0.65
N ALA A 86 -17.43 2.82 -1.36
CA ALA A 86 -18.19 2.40 -2.54
C ALA A 86 -17.28 1.81 -3.62
N GLN A 87 -16.17 2.48 -3.94
CA GLN A 87 -15.16 2.00 -4.89
C GLN A 87 -14.50 0.71 -4.43
N ALA A 88 -14.16 0.61 -3.14
CA ALA A 88 -13.53 -0.58 -2.58
C ALA A 88 -14.45 -1.81 -2.68
N ILE A 89 -15.75 -1.67 -2.43
CA ILE A 89 -16.72 -2.76 -2.58
C ILE A 89 -16.78 -3.22 -4.05
N VAL A 90 -16.92 -2.28 -4.99
CA VAL A 90 -16.98 -2.60 -6.44
C VAL A 90 -15.70 -3.30 -6.91
N SER A 91 -14.53 -2.76 -6.53
CA SER A 91 -13.23 -3.30 -6.90
C SER A 91 -13.00 -4.70 -6.31
N ASN A 92 -13.26 -4.89 -5.02
CA ASN A 92 -13.08 -6.19 -4.37
C ASN A 92 -13.97 -7.27 -4.98
N VAL A 93 -15.24 -6.97 -5.24
CA VAL A 93 -16.16 -7.92 -5.88
C VAL A 93 -15.70 -8.24 -7.31
N SER A 94 -15.28 -7.22 -8.08
CA SER A 94 -14.75 -7.42 -9.45
C SER A 94 -13.51 -8.32 -9.44
N ASN A 95 -12.58 -8.07 -8.52
CA ASN A 95 -11.35 -8.85 -8.38
C ASN A 95 -11.65 -10.31 -8.02
N ILE A 96 -12.60 -10.55 -7.12
CA ILE A 96 -13.02 -11.90 -6.74
C ILE A 96 -13.69 -12.61 -7.91
N LYS A 97 -14.54 -11.92 -8.68
CA LYS A 97 -15.11 -12.48 -9.92
C LYS A 97 -14.03 -12.82 -10.93
N GLY A 98 -12.98 -12.01 -11.04
CA GLY A 98 -11.81 -12.27 -11.89
C GLY A 98 -11.00 -13.48 -11.42
N ALA A 99 -10.75 -13.60 -10.11
CA ALA A 99 -9.99 -14.69 -9.50
C ALA A 99 -10.73 -16.03 -9.57
N LEU A 100 -12.06 -16.01 -9.45
CA LEU A 100 -12.92 -17.20 -9.52
C LEU A 100 -13.41 -17.51 -10.93
N ALA A 101 -13.11 -16.67 -11.92
CA ALA A 101 -13.45 -16.97 -13.31
C ALA A 101 -12.71 -18.25 -13.74
N PRO A 102 -13.41 -19.23 -14.34
CA PRO A 102 -12.76 -20.45 -14.81
C PRO A 102 -11.66 -20.06 -15.80
N LYS A 103 -10.41 -20.45 -15.48
CA LYS A 103 -9.25 -20.29 -16.36
C LYS A 103 -9.56 -21.00 -17.68
N LYS A 104 -10.13 -20.28 -18.65
CA LYS A 104 -10.08 -20.71 -20.04
C LYS A 104 -8.59 -20.78 -20.38
N LEU A 105 -8.06 -21.99 -20.57
CA LEU A 105 -6.72 -22.17 -21.14
C LEU A 105 -6.64 -21.31 -22.39
N LYS A 106 -5.91 -20.19 -22.31
CA LYS A 106 -5.56 -19.37 -23.46
C LYS A 106 -4.05 -19.33 -23.55
N SER A 107 -3.60 -20.09 -24.55
CA SER A 107 -2.36 -19.92 -25.29
C SER A 107 -1.93 -18.46 -25.41
N LYS A 108 -0.61 -18.25 -25.32
CA LYS A 108 0.13 -17.09 -25.82
C LYS A 108 -0.56 -16.46 -27.05
N ALA A 109 -0.94 -15.18 -26.96
CA ALA A 109 -0.69 -14.13 -27.95
C ALA A 109 -1.70 -12.96 -27.83
N SER A 110 -1.15 -11.77 -28.12
CA SER A 110 -1.77 -10.54 -28.62
C SER A 110 -2.65 -9.71 -27.68
N TYR A 111 -2.11 -8.53 -27.35
CA TYR A 111 -2.78 -7.24 -27.40
C TYR A 111 -3.99 -7.24 -28.35
N GLY A 112 -5.18 -6.98 -27.81
CA GLY A 112 -6.42 -6.93 -28.57
C GLY A 112 -7.57 -6.44 -27.69
N SER A 113 -7.89 -5.16 -27.85
CA SER A 113 -9.01 -4.42 -27.28
C SER A 113 -10.36 -5.16 -27.30
N SER A 114 -11.13 -5.03 -26.23
CA SER A 114 -12.59 -4.89 -26.31
C SER A 114 -13.04 -3.69 -25.49
N ILE A 115 -13.12 -2.56 -26.20
CA ILE A 115 -13.81 -1.33 -25.83
C ILE A 115 -15.31 -1.59 -25.70
N GLY A 116 -15.91 -1.04 -24.65
CA GLY A 116 -17.35 -0.76 -24.56
C GLY A 116 -17.68 -0.18 -23.18
N GLY A 117 -17.98 1.10 -22.99
CA GLY A 117 -17.92 2.24 -23.88
C GLY A 117 -18.22 3.51 -23.08
N SER A 118 -17.50 4.59 -23.37
CA SER A 118 -18.01 5.95 -23.20
C SER A 118 -17.30 6.86 -24.19
N LYS A 119 -18.10 7.64 -24.92
CA LYS A 119 -17.69 8.56 -25.96
C LYS A 119 -16.98 9.75 -25.32
N GLN A 120 -15.68 9.88 -25.52
CA GLN A 120 -15.00 11.16 -25.41
C GLN A 120 -14.11 11.35 -26.65
N THR A 121 -14.45 12.37 -27.41
CA THR A 121 -13.86 12.76 -28.68
C THR A 121 -12.41 13.19 -28.48
N ILE A 122 -11.45 12.42 -28.99
CA ILE A 122 -10.09 12.92 -29.25
C ILE A 122 -9.91 12.90 -30.76
N ALA A 123 -10.00 14.10 -31.36
CA ALA A 123 -9.73 14.31 -32.76
C ALA A 123 -8.26 13.98 -33.06
N SER A 124 -8.04 12.96 -33.88
CA SER A 124 -6.76 12.68 -34.53
C SER A 124 -6.52 13.69 -35.66
N SER A 125 -5.34 14.30 -35.70
CA SER A 125 -4.75 14.70 -36.98
C SER A 125 -3.41 13.99 -37.13
N VAL A 126 -3.45 12.96 -37.98
CA VAL A 126 -2.27 12.36 -38.62
C VAL A 126 -2.00 13.21 -39.86
N MET A 127 -0.76 13.66 -40.06
CA MET A 127 -0.29 13.88 -41.41
C MET A 127 1.11 13.32 -41.59
N GLU A 128 1.16 12.41 -42.54
CA GLU A 128 2.27 11.64 -43.05
C GLU A 128 3.15 12.49 -43.98
N ASN A 129 4.46 12.23 -43.92
CA ASN A 129 5.52 12.59 -44.85
C ASN A 129 5.16 13.43 -46.09
N ASN A 130 5.73 14.65 -46.17
CA ASN A 130 6.58 14.99 -47.31
C ASN A 130 7.48 16.21 -47.05
N ARG A 131 8.78 15.98 -47.30
CA ARG A 131 9.81 16.93 -47.77
C ARG A 131 9.98 18.24 -47.01
N GLY A 132 11.03 18.23 -46.17
CA GLY A 132 11.98 19.34 -46.14
C GLY A 132 11.75 20.42 -45.10
N VAL A 133 11.72 20.07 -43.81
CA VAL A 133 12.24 20.94 -42.74
C VAL A 133 12.79 20.05 -41.63
N THR A 134 14.11 20.09 -41.41
CA THR A 134 14.81 19.44 -40.31
C THR A 134 14.50 20.14 -39.00
N SER A 135 13.70 19.52 -38.13
CA SER A 135 13.57 19.93 -36.73
C SER A 135 14.52 19.11 -35.85
N LYS A 136 15.50 19.81 -35.29
CA LYS A 136 16.50 19.29 -34.36
C LYS A 136 15.84 18.98 -33.02
N SER A 137 15.84 17.71 -32.62
CA SER A 137 15.97 17.35 -31.21
C SER A 137 16.44 15.91 -31.12
N SER A 138 17.73 15.75 -30.80
CA SER A 138 18.36 14.46 -30.52
C SER A 138 18.92 14.58 -29.10
N THR A 139 18.19 14.07 -28.12
CA THR A 139 18.74 13.80 -26.78
C THR A 139 19.58 12.52 -26.90
N VAL A 140 20.84 12.71 -27.29
CA VAL A 140 21.87 11.69 -27.17
C VAL A 140 22.42 11.72 -25.75
N THR A 141 22.22 10.62 -25.03
CA THR A 141 22.91 10.27 -23.79
C THR A 141 24.41 10.11 -24.09
N SER A 142 25.24 10.96 -23.48
CA SER A 142 26.69 10.77 -23.50
C SER A 142 27.11 10.24 -22.14
N PHE A 143 27.48 8.96 -22.09
CA PHE A 143 28.30 8.41 -21.02
C PHE A 143 29.74 8.89 -21.26
N ASP A 144 30.33 9.60 -20.30
CA ASP A 144 31.76 9.82 -20.28
C ASP A 144 32.35 9.14 -19.05
N SER A 145 33.27 8.23 -19.30
CA SER A 145 34.06 7.49 -18.32
C SER A 145 35.52 7.71 -18.68
N SER A 146 36.19 8.63 -18.01
CA SER A 146 37.65 8.68 -18.01
C SER A 146 38.17 8.98 -16.62
N VAL A 147 38.76 7.94 -16.03
CA VAL A 147 39.64 7.96 -14.88
C VAL A 147 41.01 8.56 -15.28
N ARG A 148 41.71 9.11 -14.27
CA ARG A 148 43.12 9.59 -14.18
C ARG A 148 43.28 11.09 -14.38
N GLY A 149 43.96 11.86 -13.53
CA GLY A 149 44.75 11.59 -12.32
C GLY A 149 45.38 12.92 -11.83
N ASP A 150 45.82 12.92 -10.57
CA ASP A 150 46.82 13.79 -9.91
C ASP A 150 46.95 15.28 -10.30
N ASP A 151 46.72 16.21 -9.35
CA ASP A 151 47.78 16.72 -8.46
C ASP A 151 47.34 17.99 -7.67
N ASN A 152 47.67 17.99 -6.37
CA ASN A 152 48.06 19.13 -5.52
C ASN A 152 47.27 20.45 -5.53
N ASN A 153 46.54 20.74 -4.44
CA ASN A 153 46.97 21.81 -3.50
C ASN A 153 46.18 21.88 -2.19
N LYS A 154 46.89 22.28 -1.13
CA LYS A 154 46.45 22.56 0.24
C LYS A 154 45.52 23.77 0.32
N THR A 155 44.48 23.75 1.17
CA THR A 155 44.32 24.76 2.26
C THR A 155 43.25 24.37 3.29
N TYR A 156 43.49 24.83 4.52
CA TYR A 156 42.73 24.66 5.75
C TYR A 156 41.46 25.53 5.83
N GLY A 157 40.45 25.04 6.54
CA GLY A 157 39.67 25.86 7.49
C GLY A 157 38.27 26.32 7.06
N ASN A 158 37.30 26.04 7.96
CA ASN A 158 35.90 26.53 8.02
C ASN A 158 34.87 25.93 7.05
N SER A 159 34.23 24.82 7.46
CA SER A 159 32.89 24.46 6.98
C SER A 159 31.82 25.08 7.90
N GLN A 160 31.50 26.35 7.67
CA GLN A 160 30.12 26.81 7.89
C GLN A 160 29.30 26.20 6.76
N LEU A 161 28.36 25.32 7.12
CA LEU A 161 27.41 24.71 6.19
C LEU A 161 26.43 25.78 5.71
N THR A 162 26.78 26.47 4.63
CA THR A 162 25.84 27.21 3.79
C THR A 162 25.79 26.52 2.43
N ARG A 163 24.65 25.88 2.17
CA ARG A 163 24.14 25.37 0.89
C ARG A 163 25.01 25.68 -0.34
N ASP A 164 25.83 24.71 -0.70
CA ASP A 164 26.02 24.35 -2.10
C ASP A 164 25.19 23.10 -2.34
N LEU A 165 24.39 23.12 -3.40
CA LEU A 165 23.71 21.95 -3.95
C LEU A 165 24.76 20.93 -4.37
N SER A 166 25.26 20.15 -3.41
CA SER A 166 26.00 18.94 -3.70
C SER A 166 25.05 18.01 -4.43
N MET A 167 25.47 17.55 -5.61
CA MET A 167 24.86 16.40 -6.27
C MET A 167 24.79 15.26 -5.25
N ALA A 168 23.63 15.06 -4.63
CA ALA A 168 23.33 13.80 -3.98
C ALA A 168 23.33 12.76 -5.10
N SER A 169 24.32 11.88 -5.12
CA SER A 169 24.27 10.68 -5.95
C SER A 169 23.08 9.86 -5.44
N ILE A 170 21.95 9.98 -6.12
CA ILE A 170 20.75 9.21 -5.80
C ILE A 170 21.14 7.74 -5.93
N SER A 171 20.98 6.98 -4.83
CA SER A 171 21.32 5.56 -4.87
C SER A 171 20.35 4.85 -5.83
N SER A 172 20.82 3.78 -6.51
CA SER A 172 19.93 3.01 -7.39
C SER A 172 18.75 2.42 -6.62
N GLU A 173 18.95 2.10 -5.33
CA GLU A 173 17.92 1.63 -4.40
C GLU A 173 16.85 2.68 -4.13
N ASP A 174 17.22 3.95 -3.94
CA ASP A 174 16.26 5.04 -3.75
C ASP A 174 15.39 5.25 -4.98
N ILE A 175 15.96 5.09 -6.18
CA ILE A 175 15.21 5.19 -7.45
C ILE A 175 14.21 4.04 -7.55
N THR A 176 14.64 2.80 -7.26
CA THR A 176 13.74 1.65 -7.30
C THR A 176 12.64 1.75 -6.24
N ASN A 177 12.98 2.18 -5.03
CA ASN A 177 12.01 2.36 -3.95
C ASN A 177 10.98 3.44 -4.32
N ALA A 178 11.43 4.57 -4.87
CA ALA A 178 10.53 5.63 -5.34
C ALA A 178 9.62 5.15 -6.48
N ALA A 179 10.14 4.34 -7.41
CA ALA A 179 9.34 3.76 -8.49
C ALA A 179 8.27 2.81 -7.96
N ILE A 180 8.60 1.93 -7.01
CA ILE A 180 7.64 1.01 -6.38
C ILE A 180 6.55 1.78 -5.63
N MET A 181 6.94 2.83 -4.89
CA MET A 181 6.03 3.65 -4.08
C MET A 181 5.10 4.56 -4.89
N SER A 182 5.56 5.01 -6.06
CA SER A 182 4.82 5.95 -6.92
C SER A 182 4.02 5.28 -8.03
N ASN A 183 4.24 3.99 -8.29
CA ASN A 183 3.53 3.25 -9.34
C ASN A 183 2.05 3.06 -8.94
N PRO A 184 1.09 3.66 -9.68
CA PRO A 184 -0.33 3.54 -9.36
C PRO A 184 -0.90 2.14 -9.62
N GLU A 185 -0.22 1.31 -10.43
CA GLU A 185 -0.64 -0.07 -10.70
C GLU A 185 -0.33 -1.00 -9.51
N ASN A 186 0.56 -0.60 -8.61
CA ASN A 186 0.92 -1.42 -7.46
C ASN A 186 -0.21 -1.45 -6.43
N GLY A 187 -0.57 -2.67 -6.00
CA GLY A 187 -1.58 -2.85 -4.97
C GLY A 187 -1.03 -2.36 -3.63
N ARG A 188 -1.68 -1.38 -3.00
CA ARG A 188 -1.29 -0.84 -1.69
C ARG A 188 -2.35 -1.15 -0.64
N LEU A 189 -1.99 -1.96 0.35
CA LEU A 189 -2.86 -2.39 1.45
C LEU A 189 -2.35 -1.81 2.77
N LEU A 190 -3.20 -1.16 3.56
CA LEU A 190 -2.86 -0.71 4.91
C LEU A 190 -2.94 -1.89 5.88
N LEU A 191 -1.81 -2.26 6.47
CA LEU A 191 -1.69 -3.41 7.40
C LEU A 191 -1.72 -2.98 8.86
N LEU A 192 -1.11 -1.83 9.16
CA LEU A 192 -1.09 -1.24 10.49
C LEU A 192 -1.25 0.28 10.38
N THR A 193 -2.04 0.89 11.26
CA THR A 193 -2.27 2.34 11.21
C THR A 193 -2.06 3.01 12.56
N ASN A 194 -1.35 4.14 12.53
CA ASN A 194 -1.22 5.10 13.62
C ASN A 194 -0.87 4.49 14.99
N MET A 195 -0.03 3.45 15.00
CA MET A 195 0.47 2.87 16.24
C MET A 195 1.46 3.85 16.89
N LYS A 196 1.17 4.28 18.12
CA LYS A 196 2.09 5.15 18.86
C LYS A 196 3.31 4.36 19.31
N ILE A 197 4.47 4.77 18.84
CA ILE A 197 5.75 4.13 19.18
C ILE A 197 6.76 5.17 19.64
N ARG A 198 7.79 4.72 20.33
CA ARG A 198 9.01 5.49 20.56
C ARG A 198 10.08 4.99 19.59
N LEU A 199 10.62 5.90 18.80
CA LEU A 199 11.72 5.58 17.87
C LEU A 199 13.05 5.88 18.55
N GLN A 200 13.97 4.92 18.48
CA GLN A 200 15.34 5.05 18.98
C GLN A 200 16.33 4.68 17.89
N LYS A 201 17.46 5.39 17.81
CA LYS A 201 18.56 5.10 16.88
C LYS A 201 19.74 4.54 17.67
N SER A 202 20.39 3.51 17.12
CA SER A 202 21.62 2.96 17.71
C SER A 202 22.78 3.96 17.58
N LEU A 203 23.61 4.02 18.61
CA LEU A 203 24.86 4.77 18.67
C LEU A 203 26.08 3.90 18.32
N GLY A 204 25.89 2.59 18.20
CA GLY A 204 26.93 1.62 17.85
C GLY A 204 26.41 0.52 16.92
N GLY A 205 27.29 -0.43 16.57
CA GLY A 205 26.92 -1.55 15.72
C GLY A 205 26.01 -2.58 16.40
N TYR A 206 25.61 -3.60 15.64
CA TYR A 206 24.67 -4.65 16.06
C TYR A 206 25.07 -5.36 17.37
N GLU A 207 26.37 -5.51 17.62
CA GLU A 207 26.95 -6.07 18.87
C GLU A 207 26.42 -5.38 20.16
N GLN A 208 26.04 -4.10 20.06
CA GLN A 208 25.57 -3.30 21.19
C GLN A 208 24.05 -3.26 21.33
N VAL A 209 23.27 -3.94 20.48
CA VAL A 209 21.79 -3.87 20.48
C VAL A 209 21.17 -4.20 21.85
N ASN A 210 21.78 -5.11 22.60
CA ASN A 210 21.32 -5.50 23.93
C ASN A 210 21.77 -4.55 25.06
N ASN A 211 22.55 -3.51 24.76
CA ASN A 211 23.03 -2.52 25.72
C ASN A 211 22.10 -1.30 25.74
N PRO A 212 21.36 -1.03 26.84
CA PRO A 212 20.43 0.10 26.89
C PRO A 212 21.10 1.47 26.63
N SER A 213 22.38 1.61 26.98
CA SER A 213 23.12 2.88 26.82
C SER A 213 23.57 3.15 25.38
N SER A 214 23.46 2.18 24.47
CA SER A 214 23.78 2.38 23.05
C SER A 214 22.61 2.94 22.25
N TRP A 215 21.48 3.28 22.88
CA TRP A 215 20.29 3.78 22.21
C TRP A 215 20.06 5.26 22.50
N LYS A 216 19.82 6.03 21.44
CA LYS A 216 19.38 7.43 21.53
C LYS A 216 17.92 7.51 21.14
N ILE A 217 17.08 7.95 22.08
CA ILE A 217 15.67 8.24 21.80
C ILE A 217 15.59 9.45 20.86
N LEU A 218 14.90 9.28 19.73
CA LEU A 218 14.65 10.36 18.78
C LEU A 218 13.38 11.11 19.16
N SER A 219 12.23 10.43 19.12
CA SER A 219 10.94 11.01 19.50
C SER A 219 9.84 9.95 19.61
N MET A 220 8.62 10.41 19.86
CA MET A 220 7.40 9.61 19.72
C MET A 220 6.85 9.80 18.30
N PHE A 221 6.49 8.70 17.66
CA PHE A 221 5.98 8.67 16.29
C PHE A 221 4.65 7.91 16.21
N SER A 222 3.91 8.18 15.15
CA SER A 222 2.79 7.37 14.68
C SER A 222 3.28 6.49 13.54
N LEU A 223 3.25 5.18 13.77
CA LEU A 223 3.68 4.16 12.82
C LEU A 223 2.50 3.66 12.00
N SER A 224 2.65 3.68 10.69
CA SER A 224 1.78 3.01 9.73
C SER A 224 2.58 2.08 8.84
N ILE A 225 2.03 0.90 8.53
CA ILE A 225 2.67 -0.09 7.64
C ILE A 225 1.72 -0.40 6.49
N TYR A 226 2.25 -0.33 5.27
CA TYR A 226 1.55 -0.71 4.06
C TYR A 226 2.22 -1.93 3.42
N GLY A 227 1.43 -2.91 3.02
CA GLY A 227 1.85 -3.95 2.07
C GLY A 227 1.72 -3.41 0.65
N ILE A 228 2.76 -3.58 -0.17
CA ILE A 228 2.80 -3.15 -1.56
C ILE A 228 3.14 -4.36 -2.42
N SER A 229 2.22 -4.76 -3.28
CA SER A 229 2.47 -5.78 -4.30
C SER A 229 2.92 -5.10 -5.58
N ASP A 230 4.19 -5.28 -5.92
CA ASP A 230 4.77 -4.72 -7.13
C ASP A 230 4.36 -5.55 -8.35
N THR A 231 3.59 -4.93 -9.23
CA THR A 231 3.04 -5.56 -10.43
C THR A 231 4.10 -5.89 -11.48
N PHE A 232 5.25 -5.23 -11.44
CA PHE A 232 6.32 -5.44 -12.42
C PHE A 232 7.20 -6.64 -12.06
N THR A 233 7.62 -6.75 -10.81
CA THR A 233 8.49 -7.83 -10.33
C THR A 233 7.76 -9.00 -9.66
N ASP A 234 6.45 -8.88 -9.41
CA ASP A 234 5.64 -9.85 -8.65
C ASP A 234 6.19 -10.12 -7.24
N LYS A 235 6.73 -9.06 -6.60
CA LYS A 235 7.27 -9.09 -5.25
C LYS A 235 6.41 -8.25 -4.31
N ASN A 236 6.35 -8.65 -3.05
CA ASN A 236 5.71 -7.86 -2.01
C ASN A 236 6.74 -7.08 -1.19
N TYR A 237 6.33 -5.90 -0.76
CA TYR A 237 7.12 -5.00 0.05
C TYR A 237 6.31 -4.48 1.23
N PHE A 238 6.99 -4.24 2.35
CA PHE A 238 6.47 -3.53 3.49
C PHE A 238 7.00 -2.09 3.48
N SER A 239 6.10 -1.12 3.34
CA SER A 239 6.39 0.30 3.52
C SER A 239 6.07 0.70 4.96
N ILE A 240 7.12 0.97 5.72
CA ILE A 240 7.07 1.42 7.11
C ILE A 240 7.15 2.95 7.11
N VAL A 241 6.11 3.63 7.57
CA VAL A 241 6.00 5.09 7.60
C VAL A 241 5.87 5.57 9.04
N LEU A 242 6.72 6.51 9.43
CA LEU A 242 6.82 7.05 10.78
C LEU A 242 6.64 8.56 10.74
N GLU A 243 5.46 9.01 11.17
CA GLU A 243 5.11 10.42 11.23
C GLU A 243 5.31 10.95 12.66
N ARG A 244 6.02 12.07 12.81
CA ARG A 244 6.30 12.64 14.13
C ARG A 244 5.03 13.21 14.74
N ASN A 245 4.76 12.89 16.01
CA ASN A 245 3.65 13.47 16.75
C ASN A 245 4.00 14.90 17.21
N GLY A 246 3.65 15.94 16.44
CA GLY A 246 3.95 17.34 16.75
C GLY A 246 3.17 18.36 15.91
N ASN A 247 3.21 19.65 16.30
CA ASN A 247 2.52 20.73 15.58
C ASN A 247 3.07 20.90 14.16
N LEU A 248 2.17 21.04 13.19
CA LEU A 248 2.34 21.17 11.73
C LEU A 248 3.30 22.29 11.22
N ASN A 249 4.01 23.00 12.11
CA ASN A 249 4.77 24.20 11.78
C ASN A 249 6.30 24.03 11.89
N GLU A 250 6.78 22.85 12.29
CA GLU A 250 8.19 22.49 12.20
C GLU A 250 8.32 21.38 11.15
N ASP A 251 9.24 21.53 10.19
CA ASP A 251 9.61 20.49 9.22
C ASP A 251 10.04 19.25 9.99
N GLY A 252 9.07 18.39 10.31
CA GLY A 252 9.27 17.21 11.14
C GLY A 252 10.01 16.16 10.33
N GLU A 253 11.07 15.59 10.89
CA GLU A 253 11.73 14.43 10.32
C GLU A 253 10.70 13.29 10.18
N GLU A 254 10.41 12.91 8.93
CA GLU A 254 9.64 11.73 8.58
C GLU A 254 10.62 10.60 8.25
N TYR A 255 10.35 9.40 8.77
CA TYR A 255 11.12 8.22 8.43
C TYR A 255 10.23 7.29 7.61
N SER A 256 10.75 6.87 6.45
CA SER A 256 10.06 5.93 5.57
C SER A 256 11.05 4.88 5.08
N TRP A 257 10.70 3.61 5.24
CA TRP A 257 11.52 2.49 4.82
C TRP A 257 10.70 1.52 3.98
N LEU A 258 11.31 0.99 2.93
CA LEU A 258 10.74 -0.06 2.10
C LEU A 258 11.57 -1.32 2.29
N ILE A 259 10.92 -2.42 2.67
CA ILE A 259 11.56 -3.72 2.93
C ILE A 259 10.88 -4.76 2.06
N CYS A 260 11.64 -5.50 1.26
CA CYS A 260 11.11 -6.62 0.49
C CYS A 260 10.68 -7.75 1.45
N GLU A 261 9.58 -8.44 1.16
CA GLU A 261 9.10 -9.59 1.97
C GLU A 261 10.20 -10.64 2.16
N ASP A 262 10.96 -10.91 1.09
CA ASP A 262 12.13 -11.82 1.09
C ASP A 262 13.23 -11.43 2.11
N GLU A 263 13.33 -10.15 2.49
CA GLU A 263 14.40 -9.60 3.34
C GLU A 263 13.96 -9.38 4.80
N VAL A 264 12.69 -9.64 5.12
CA VAL A 264 12.12 -9.36 6.44
C VAL A 264 12.91 -10.03 7.56
N LEU A 265 13.29 -11.31 7.37
CA LEU A 265 14.00 -12.09 8.40
C LEU A 265 15.41 -11.53 8.68
N ASP A 266 16.03 -10.88 7.71
CA ASP A 266 17.37 -10.30 7.86
C ASP A 266 17.30 -8.90 8.48
N ARG A 267 16.28 -8.13 8.11
CA ARG A 267 16.15 -6.71 8.47
C ARG A 267 15.32 -6.44 9.71
N ILE A 268 14.42 -7.34 10.09
CA ILE A 268 13.50 -7.16 11.21
C ILE A 268 13.73 -8.23 12.27
N GLU A 269 13.96 -7.78 13.50
CA GLU A 269 14.23 -8.68 14.61
C GLU A 269 13.53 -8.22 15.88
N ARG A 270 12.94 -9.15 16.63
CA ARG A 270 12.37 -8.82 17.93
C ARG A 270 13.47 -8.65 18.97
N ILE A 271 13.46 -7.52 19.68
CA ILE A 271 14.39 -7.24 20.78
C ILE A 271 13.65 -6.94 22.10
N GLY A 272 13.95 -7.72 23.13
CA GLY A 272 13.32 -7.58 24.43
C GLY A 272 11.80 -7.85 24.47
N LYS A 273 11.09 -7.12 25.34
CA LYS A 273 9.66 -7.34 25.62
C LYS A 273 8.72 -6.53 24.73
N ALA A 274 9.17 -5.38 24.23
CA ALA A 274 8.34 -4.42 23.50
C ALA A 274 9.09 -3.73 22.34
N GLY A 275 10.32 -4.16 22.01
CA GLY A 275 11.12 -3.58 20.94
C GLY A 275 11.13 -4.42 19.67
N LEU A 276 11.09 -3.74 18.54
CA LEU A 276 11.35 -4.28 17.21
C LEU A 276 12.57 -3.56 16.62
N LEU A 277 13.61 -4.31 16.28
CA LEU A 277 14.79 -3.82 15.58
C LEU A 277 14.49 -3.77 14.07
N VAL A 278 14.89 -2.67 13.44
CA VAL A 278 14.87 -2.47 11.99
C VAL A 278 16.28 -2.12 11.54
N LYS A 279 16.86 -2.96 10.68
CA LYS A 279 18.19 -2.76 10.09
C LYS A 279 18.02 -2.07 8.73
N VAL A 280 18.26 -0.76 8.70
CA VAL A 280 18.14 0.02 7.46
C VAL A 280 19.38 -0.19 6.60
N SER A 281 20.56 -0.15 7.23
CA SER A 281 21.86 -0.51 6.65
C SER A 281 22.73 -1.15 7.73
N ASP A 282 23.96 -1.55 7.40
CA ASP A 282 24.91 -2.10 8.38
C ASP A 282 25.23 -1.12 9.52
N ASP A 283 25.17 0.18 9.23
CA ASP A 283 25.46 1.26 10.19
C ASP A 283 24.20 1.93 10.77
N ASP A 284 23.05 1.78 10.11
CA ASP A 284 21.78 2.39 10.55
C ASP A 284 20.81 1.36 11.11
N LEU A 285 20.79 1.30 12.45
CA LEU A 285 19.92 0.45 13.24
C LEU A 285 18.91 1.29 14.03
N PHE A 286 17.63 0.93 13.92
CA PHE A 286 16.54 1.59 14.63
C PHE A 286 15.78 0.59 15.52
N MET A 287 15.35 1.05 16.68
CA MET A 287 14.42 0.33 17.55
C MET A 287 13.08 1.05 17.57
N ILE A 288 12.04 0.34 17.12
CA ILE A 288 10.64 0.70 17.32
C ILE A 288 10.21 0.10 18.67
N GLU A 289 10.09 0.95 19.69
CA GLU A 289 9.60 0.54 20.99
C GLU A 289 8.10 0.79 21.10
N CYS A 290 7.33 -0.29 21.23
CA CYS A 290 5.89 -0.26 21.47
C CYS A 290 5.60 0.00 22.95
N LYS A 291 4.36 0.44 23.25
CA LYS A 291 3.89 0.65 24.63
C LYS A 291 3.95 -0.62 25.49
N GLY A 292 3.80 -1.80 24.88
CA GLY A 292 3.75 -3.07 25.59
C GLY A 292 3.88 -4.28 24.67
N LYS A 293 3.84 -5.47 25.30
CA LYS A 293 3.97 -6.76 24.62
C LYS A 293 2.82 -7.06 23.66
N LYS A 294 1.61 -6.56 23.94
CA LYS A 294 0.43 -6.78 23.09
C LYS A 294 0.58 -6.03 21.77
N GLU A 295 0.99 -4.78 21.85
CA GLU A 295 1.23 -3.90 20.70
C GLU A 295 2.42 -4.41 19.87
N LEU A 296 3.51 -4.86 20.53
CA LEU A 296 4.62 -5.51 19.82
C LEU A 296 4.15 -6.78 19.10
N LYS A 297 3.31 -7.61 19.73
CA LYS A 297 2.79 -8.83 19.09
C LYS A 297 1.99 -8.47 17.84
N GLN A 298 1.10 -7.50 17.93
CA GLN A 298 0.32 -7.01 16.79
C GLN A 298 1.22 -6.49 15.66
N LEU A 299 2.24 -5.71 16.00
CA LEU A 299 3.21 -5.20 15.02
C LEU A 299 4.02 -6.34 14.37
N TYR A 300 4.46 -7.31 15.16
CA TYR A 300 5.27 -8.42 14.65
C TYR A 300 4.48 -9.36 13.74
N GLU A 301 3.17 -9.55 13.99
CA GLU A 301 2.29 -10.37 13.15
C GLU A 301 1.95 -9.73 11.78
N VAL A 302 2.37 -8.48 11.54
CA VAL A 302 2.24 -7.83 10.22
C VAL A 302 3.25 -8.39 9.22
N PHE A 303 4.42 -8.80 9.72
CA PHE A 303 5.54 -9.33 8.95
C PHE A 303 5.52 -10.86 8.95
#